data_AF-A6ITH2-F1
#
_entry.id   AF-A6ITH2-F1
#
_cell.length_a   1.000
_cell.length_b   1.000
_cell.length_c   1.000
_cell.angle_alpha   90.00
_cell.angle_beta   90.00
_cell.angle_gamma   90.00
#
_symmetry.space_group_name_H-M   'P 1'
#
loop_
_entity.id
_entity.type
_entity.pdbx_description
1 polymer ?
#
loop_
_entity_poly.entity_id
_entity_poly.type
_entity_poly.pdbx_seq_one_letter_code
_entity_poly.pdbx_strand_id
1 'polypeptide(L)'
;MTPVCPLLSTGSSSMTTLSSFPRRWKYPHAVGRNTLLIAGLQARNNARVIFSGSLDFFSDAFFNSAVQKAAPGAQREYSIVIEQLSNGKWVPFDGDDIQLEFVRIDPFVRTFLKRKGGKYSVQFKLPDVYGVFQFKVDYNRLGYTHLYSSTQVSVRPLQHTQYERFIPSAYPYYASAFSMMAGLFLFSVVFLHMKEKEKSD
;
A
#
# COMPACT_ATOMS: atom_id res chain seq x y z
N MET A 1 -11.45 3.86 -16.75
CA MET A 1 -11.09 4.45 -18.07
C MET A 1 -9.57 4.60 -18.09
N THR A 2 -8.87 4.33 -19.19
CA THR A 2 -7.43 4.68 -19.27
C THR A 2 -7.32 6.20 -19.38
N PRO A 3 -6.57 6.89 -18.51
CA PRO A 3 -6.47 8.34 -18.56
C PRO A 3 -5.73 8.78 -19.82
N VAL A 4 -6.28 9.78 -20.51
CA VAL A 4 -5.52 10.55 -21.52
C VAL A 4 -4.58 11.48 -20.76
N CYS A 5 -3.31 11.47 -21.12
CA CYS A 5 -2.26 12.30 -20.52
C CYS A 5 -2.08 13.58 -21.36
N PRO A 6 -2.55 14.75 -20.89
CA PRO A 6 -2.24 16.01 -21.55
C PRO A 6 -0.74 16.31 -21.35
N LEU A 7 0.03 16.34 -22.45
CA LEU A 7 1.47 16.64 -22.40
C LEU A 7 1.74 18.13 -22.62
N LEU A 8 0.93 18.78 -23.47
CA LEU A 8 0.97 20.22 -23.70
C LEU A 8 -0.44 20.76 -23.96
N SER A 9 -0.83 21.82 -23.25
CA SER A 9 -2.09 22.54 -23.46
C SER A 9 -1.84 24.02 -23.77
N THR A 10 -2.83 24.69 -24.35
CA THR A 10 -2.70 26.10 -24.76
C THR A 10 -2.89 27.09 -23.59
N GLY A 11 -2.49 28.35 -23.80
CA GLY A 11 -2.74 29.44 -22.85
C GLY A 11 -4.23 29.71 -22.60
N SER A 12 -4.54 30.41 -21.51
CA SER A 12 -5.93 30.76 -21.16
C SER A 12 -6.62 31.71 -22.14
N SER A 13 -5.86 32.44 -22.95
CA SER A 13 -6.34 33.34 -24.01
C SER A 13 -6.42 32.69 -25.40
N SER A 14 -6.03 31.42 -25.53
CA SER A 14 -6.04 30.70 -26.80
C SER A 14 -7.45 30.16 -27.13
N MET A 15 -7.80 30.14 -28.41
CA MET A 15 -9.10 29.66 -28.89
C MET A 15 -8.94 29.07 -30.29
N THR A 16 -9.50 27.89 -30.55
CA THR A 16 -9.43 27.26 -31.87
C THR A 16 -10.59 27.70 -32.77
N THR A 17 -10.27 28.28 -33.92
CA THR A 17 -11.23 28.66 -34.97
C THR A 17 -10.66 28.36 -36.35
N LEU A 18 -11.48 27.89 -37.29
CA LEU A 18 -11.08 27.87 -38.70
C LEU A 18 -10.80 29.30 -39.17
N SER A 19 -9.71 29.49 -39.93
CA SER A 19 -9.30 30.78 -40.50
C SER A 19 -10.30 31.34 -41.51
N SER A 20 -11.14 30.49 -42.11
CA SER A 20 -12.12 30.84 -43.14
C SER A 20 -13.50 31.26 -42.62
N PHE A 21 -13.78 31.17 -41.31
CA PHE A 21 -15.09 31.50 -40.75
C PHE A 21 -15.06 32.74 -39.83
N PRO A 22 -16.02 33.69 -39.96
CA PRO A 22 -16.11 34.84 -39.07
C PRO A 22 -16.47 34.40 -37.64
N ARG A 23 -15.73 34.91 -36.64
CA ARG A 23 -15.73 34.46 -35.23
C ARG A 23 -17.02 34.72 -34.42
N ARG A 24 -18.17 34.95 -35.06
CA ARG A 24 -19.30 35.67 -34.45
C ARG A 24 -20.55 34.83 -34.12
N TRP A 25 -20.62 33.55 -34.51
CA TRP A 25 -21.89 32.78 -34.44
C TRP A 25 -21.86 31.35 -33.88
N LYS A 26 -20.69 30.75 -33.61
CA LYS A 26 -20.63 29.38 -33.06
C LYS A 26 -19.60 29.30 -31.94
N TYR A 27 -19.97 28.65 -30.83
CA TYR A 27 -19.01 28.33 -29.78
C TYR A 27 -17.93 27.39 -30.34
N PRO A 28 -16.64 27.76 -30.25
CA PRO A 28 -15.52 26.94 -30.72
C PRO A 28 -15.41 25.62 -29.93
N HIS A 29 -14.86 24.59 -30.56
CA HIS A 29 -14.77 23.25 -29.98
C HIS A 29 -13.77 23.12 -28.81
N ALA A 30 -12.76 24.00 -28.73
CA ALA A 30 -11.86 24.09 -27.58
C ALA A 30 -11.41 25.55 -27.34
N VAL A 31 -11.44 25.97 -26.07
CA VAL A 31 -11.10 27.32 -25.59
C VAL A 31 -10.23 27.24 -24.36
N GLY A 32 -9.29 28.18 -24.25
CA GLY A 32 -8.39 28.33 -23.12
C GLY A 32 -7.58 27.05 -22.88
N ARG A 33 -7.32 26.76 -21.60
CA ARG A 33 -6.44 25.68 -21.16
C ARG A 33 -6.94 24.26 -21.44
N ASN A 34 -8.17 24.10 -21.94
CA ASN A 34 -8.72 22.80 -22.31
C ASN A 34 -8.31 22.36 -23.72
N THR A 35 -7.71 23.24 -24.53
CA THR A 35 -7.16 22.85 -25.84
C THR A 35 -5.83 22.13 -25.64
N LEU A 36 -5.71 20.90 -26.16
CA LEU A 36 -4.49 20.11 -26.12
C LEU A 36 -3.72 20.27 -27.44
N LEU A 37 -2.41 20.56 -27.34
CA LEU A 37 -1.48 20.59 -28.46
C LEU A 37 -0.75 19.26 -28.63
N ILE A 38 -0.43 18.60 -27.51
CA ILE A 38 0.18 17.27 -27.50
C ILE A 38 -0.53 16.42 -26.45
N ALA A 39 -1.03 15.27 -26.87
CA ALA A 39 -1.74 14.32 -26.01
C ALA A 39 -1.07 12.94 -26.09
N GLY A 40 -0.70 12.39 -24.93
CA GLY A 40 -0.28 11.01 -24.79
C GLY A 40 -1.44 10.12 -24.34
N LEU A 41 -1.47 8.88 -24.81
CA LEU A 41 -2.35 7.83 -24.29
C LEU A 41 -1.49 6.64 -23.88
N GLN A 42 -1.67 6.19 -22.63
CA GLN A 42 -1.09 4.95 -22.13
C GLN A 42 -2.21 3.92 -21.95
N ALA A 43 -2.13 2.83 -22.70
CA ALA A 43 -3.08 1.74 -22.64
C ALA A 43 -2.83 0.83 -21.41
N ARG A 44 -3.81 -0.01 -21.04
CA ARG A 44 -3.70 -0.90 -19.85
C ARG A 44 -2.55 -1.91 -19.95
N ASN A 45 -2.13 -2.24 -21.17
CA ASN A 45 -0.99 -3.11 -21.47
C ASN A 45 0.35 -2.33 -21.58
N ASN A 46 0.41 -1.09 -21.07
CA ASN A 46 1.57 -0.20 -21.14
C ASN A 46 2.02 0.24 -22.55
N ALA A 47 1.23 -0.02 -23.60
CA ALA A 47 1.47 0.59 -24.90
C ALA A 47 1.28 2.12 -24.83
N ARG A 48 2.18 2.87 -25.47
CA ARG A 48 2.21 4.34 -25.48
C ARG A 48 1.93 4.85 -26.89
N VAL A 49 0.99 5.80 -27.01
CA VAL A 49 0.66 6.50 -28.26
C VAL A 49 0.75 8.00 -27.99
N ILE A 50 1.34 8.78 -28.90
CA ILE A 50 1.43 10.24 -28.78
C ILE A 50 0.82 10.86 -30.04
N PHE A 51 -0.03 11.85 -29.84
CA PHE A 51 -0.60 12.70 -30.87
C PHE A 51 -0.03 14.11 -30.71
N SER A 52 0.69 14.61 -31.72
CA SER A 52 1.17 16.00 -31.79
C SER A 52 0.35 16.80 -32.79
N GLY A 53 -0.10 17.99 -32.40
CA GLY A 53 -0.83 18.94 -33.25
C GLY A 53 0.06 19.83 -34.12
N SER A 54 1.39 19.75 -34.00
CA SER A 54 2.35 20.44 -34.86
C SER A 54 3.58 19.57 -35.10
N LEU A 55 4.11 19.59 -36.33
CA LEU A 55 5.37 18.97 -36.71
C LEU A 55 6.57 19.82 -36.25
N ASP A 56 6.41 21.14 -36.25
CA ASP A 56 7.47 22.13 -35.91
C ASP A 56 7.87 22.08 -34.43
N PHE A 57 7.05 21.44 -33.57
CA PHE A 57 7.39 21.18 -32.17
C PHE A 57 8.62 20.27 -32.01
N PHE A 58 8.98 19.50 -33.04
CA PHE A 58 10.19 18.67 -33.06
C PHE A 58 11.40 19.39 -33.69
N SER A 59 11.34 20.71 -33.85
CA SER A 59 12.48 21.53 -34.26
C SER A 59 13.50 21.74 -33.14
N ASP A 60 14.72 22.02 -33.54
CA ASP A 60 15.94 22.18 -32.74
C ASP A 60 15.91 23.37 -31.76
N ALA A 61 15.16 24.42 -32.05
CA ALA A 61 15.21 25.69 -31.30
C ALA A 61 14.73 25.62 -29.83
N PHE A 62 13.83 24.71 -29.48
CA PHE A 62 13.13 24.74 -28.17
C PHE A 62 13.73 23.82 -27.09
N PHE A 63 14.77 23.05 -27.39
CA PHE A 63 15.30 22.02 -26.48
C PHE A 63 16.10 22.54 -25.26
N ASN A 64 16.46 23.83 -25.21
CA ASN A 64 17.53 24.34 -24.33
C ASN A 64 17.06 25.17 -23.10
N SER A 65 16.03 24.74 -22.35
CA SER A 65 15.57 25.46 -21.13
C SER A 65 15.26 24.53 -19.93
N ALA A 66 15.41 25.00 -18.67
CA ALA A 66 15.52 24.15 -17.47
C ALA A 66 14.86 24.69 -16.17
N VAL A 67 14.27 23.82 -15.32
CA VAL A 67 13.66 24.10 -13.97
C VAL A 67 13.60 22.83 -13.06
N GLN A 68 13.68 22.92 -11.71
CA GLN A 68 13.49 21.81 -10.71
C GLN A 68 12.94 22.21 -9.29
N LYS A 69 12.53 21.24 -8.44
CA LYS A 69 12.03 21.31 -7.00
C LYS A 69 12.06 19.93 -6.26
N ALA A 70 12.09 19.83 -4.90
CA ALA A 70 11.55 18.71 -4.04
C ALA A 70 11.80 18.82 -2.49
N ALA A 71 11.15 17.96 -1.64
CA ALA A 71 11.47 17.63 -0.22
C ALA A 71 10.61 16.45 0.41
N PRO A 72 11.14 15.46 1.21
CA PRO A 72 10.35 14.32 1.77
C PRO A 72 10.71 13.72 3.20
N GLY A 73 10.00 12.66 3.68
CA GLY A 73 10.28 11.82 4.90
C GLY A 73 9.04 11.07 5.50
N ALA A 74 9.03 10.15 6.51
CA ALA A 74 10.01 9.29 7.25
C ALA A 74 9.28 8.11 8.02
N GLN A 75 9.92 6.93 8.29
CA GLN A 75 9.25 5.57 8.43
C GLN A 75 10.10 4.31 8.93
N ARG A 76 10.16 3.15 8.18
CA ARG A 76 10.57 1.72 8.49
C ARG A 76 10.99 0.82 7.24
N GLU A 77 11.02 -0.56 7.27
CA GLU A 77 11.44 -1.56 6.17
C GLU A 77 10.67 -2.98 5.84
N TYR A 78 10.22 -3.32 4.59
CA TYR A 78 9.48 -4.48 3.88
C TYR A 78 9.99 -4.48 2.44
N SER A 79 10.61 -5.51 1.87
CA SER A 79 11.40 -5.32 0.62
C SER A 79 10.74 -5.71 -0.72
N ILE A 80 10.81 -4.83 -1.73
CA ILE A 80 10.60 -5.10 -3.17
C ILE A 80 11.80 -4.58 -4.01
N VAL A 81 12.04 -5.09 -5.21
CA VAL A 81 13.10 -4.59 -6.13
C VAL A 81 12.43 -4.04 -7.39
N ILE A 82 12.86 -2.86 -7.85
CA ILE A 82 12.31 -2.19 -9.04
C ILE A 82 13.49 -1.65 -9.86
N GLU A 83 13.47 -1.91 -11.16
CA GLU A 83 14.52 -1.53 -12.11
C GLU A 83 13.94 -0.66 -13.23
N GLN A 84 14.75 0.26 -13.73
CA GLN A 84 14.46 1.14 -14.84
C GLN A 84 15.44 0.86 -15.98
N LEU A 85 14.93 0.72 -17.19
CA LEU A 85 15.76 0.67 -18.39
C LEU A 85 16.30 2.08 -18.70
N SER A 86 17.63 2.23 -18.67
CA SER A 86 18.33 3.45 -19.05
C SER A 86 19.45 3.10 -20.03
N ASN A 87 19.42 3.71 -21.22
CA ASN A 87 20.42 3.50 -22.29
C ASN A 87 20.71 2.01 -22.58
N GLY A 88 19.67 1.18 -22.62
CA GLY A 88 19.76 -0.26 -22.90
C GLY A 88 20.24 -1.14 -21.73
N LYS A 89 20.50 -0.57 -20.55
CA LYS A 89 20.87 -1.32 -19.33
C LYS A 89 19.78 -1.17 -18.27
N TRP A 90 19.55 -2.24 -17.50
CA TRP A 90 18.70 -2.19 -16.32
C TRP A 90 19.48 -1.57 -15.16
N VAL A 91 18.93 -0.52 -14.57
CA VAL A 91 19.53 0.27 -13.48
C VAL A 91 18.50 0.33 -12.35
N PRO A 92 18.88 0.25 -11.05
CA PRO A 92 17.92 0.34 -9.97
C PRO A 92 17.08 1.63 -10.05
N PHE A 93 15.76 1.50 -10.03
CA PHE A 93 14.83 2.63 -10.09
C PHE A 93 15.02 3.54 -8.87
N ASP A 94 14.85 4.86 -9.07
CA ASP A 94 14.95 5.87 -8.01
C ASP A 94 13.65 6.69 -7.95
N GLY A 95 12.80 6.36 -6.98
CA GLY A 95 11.49 6.98 -6.77
C GLY A 95 11.10 6.91 -5.30
N ASP A 96 10.84 8.06 -4.69
CA ASP A 96 10.63 8.21 -3.24
C ASP A 96 9.14 8.02 -2.83
N ASP A 97 8.24 7.96 -3.81
CA ASP A 97 6.79 8.03 -3.65
C ASP A 97 6.06 6.72 -3.97
N ILE A 98 6.80 5.61 -4.04
CA ILE A 98 6.25 4.26 -4.23
C ILE A 98 5.53 3.82 -2.95
N GLN A 99 4.24 3.48 -3.07
CA GLN A 99 3.41 3.09 -1.93
C GLN A 99 3.18 1.58 -1.86
N LEU A 100 3.22 1.07 -0.64
CA LEU A 100 2.67 -0.23 -0.26
C LEU A 100 1.31 -0.03 0.38
N GLU A 101 0.35 -0.85 -0.03
CA GLU A 101 -0.94 -1.03 0.60
C GLU A 101 -1.02 -2.44 1.20
N PHE A 102 -1.46 -2.56 2.45
CA PHE A 102 -1.85 -3.83 3.06
C PHE A 102 -3.39 -3.90 3.09
N VAL A 103 -3.97 -4.72 2.21
CA VAL A 103 -5.38 -4.64 1.81
C VAL A 103 -6.11 -5.96 2.10
N ARG A 104 -7.40 -5.90 2.44
CA ARG A 104 -8.30 -7.07 2.41
C ARG A 104 -9.47 -6.84 1.46
N ILE A 105 -10.44 -6.05 1.92
CA ILE A 105 -11.49 -5.44 1.09
C ILE A 105 -11.05 -3.99 0.88
N ASP A 106 -10.87 -3.29 1.99
CA ASP A 106 -10.28 -1.95 2.07
C ASP A 106 -8.80 -2.00 2.52
N PRO A 107 -8.02 -0.93 2.25
CA PRO A 107 -6.63 -0.82 2.71
C PRO A 107 -6.57 -0.53 4.22
N PHE A 108 -5.95 -1.44 4.99
CA PHE A 108 -5.74 -1.29 6.43
C PHE A 108 -4.49 -0.46 6.75
N VAL A 109 -3.43 -0.60 5.95
CA VAL A 109 -2.18 0.16 6.11
C VAL A 109 -1.75 0.66 4.73
N ARG A 110 -1.34 1.93 4.66
CA ARG A 110 -0.71 2.55 3.48
C ARG A 110 0.57 3.26 3.90
N THR A 111 1.69 2.88 3.30
CA THR A 111 3.00 3.43 3.64
C THR A 111 3.94 3.44 2.44
N PHE A 112 4.67 4.53 2.22
CA PHE A 112 5.73 4.60 1.20
C PHE A 112 6.87 3.60 1.46
N LEU A 113 7.68 3.29 0.44
CA LEU A 113 8.79 2.35 0.53
C LEU A 113 10.14 3.07 0.55
N LYS A 114 10.99 2.81 1.55
CA LYS A 114 12.32 3.41 1.67
C LYS A 114 13.42 2.61 0.99
N ARG A 115 14.19 3.21 0.11
CA ARG A 115 15.31 2.56 -0.56
C ARG A 115 16.44 2.21 0.44
N LYS A 116 16.81 0.91 0.54
CA LYS A 116 18.01 0.40 1.21
C LYS A 116 18.68 -0.65 0.32
N GLY A 117 19.97 -0.48 0.03
CA GLY A 117 20.78 -1.48 -0.69
C GLY A 117 20.21 -1.89 -2.06
N GLY A 118 19.62 -0.95 -2.81
CA GLY A 118 18.97 -1.22 -4.10
C GLY A 118 17.56 -1.84 -4.01
N LYS A 119 17.04 -2.08 -2.81
CA LYS A 119 15.68 -2.60 -2.56
C LYS A 119 14.82 -1.55 -1.86
N TYR A 120 13.51 -1.60 -2.07
CA TYR A 120 12.50 -0.68 -1.56
C TYR A 120 11.81 -1.25 -0.32
N SER A 121 11.95 -0.61 0.84
CA SER A 121 11.72 -1.18 2.17
C SER A 121 10.66 -0.42 3.05
N VAL A 122 9.49 -0.99 3.48
CA VAL A 122 8.66 -0.50 4.66
C VAL A 122 8.02 -1.49 5.72
N GLN A 123 8.45 -1.50 7.00
CA GLN A 123 7.93 -2.37 8.09
C GLN A 123 6.69 -1.66 8.61
N PHE A 124 5.73 -2.45 9.05
CA PHE A 124 4.63 -1.98 9.87
C PHE A 124 4.25 -3.10 10.84
N LYS A 125 3.51 -2.76 11.91
CA LYS A 125 2.81 -3.80 12.66
C LYS A 125 1.61 -4.24 11.84
N LEU A 126 1.42 -5.54 11.73
CA LEU A 126 0.18 -6.10 11.18
C LEU A 126 -1.00 -5.64 12.06
N PRO A 127 -2.18 -5.39 11.47
CA PRO A 127 -3.39 -5.08 12.21
C PRO A 127 -3.86 -6.30 13.01
N ASP A 128 -4.58 -6.07 14.12
CA ASP A 128 -5.13 -7.11 15.00
C ASP A 128 -6.42 -7.75 14.44
N VAL A 129 -6.46 -7.95 13.12
CA VAL A 129 -7.60 -8.50 12.40
C VAL A 129 -7.10 -9.66 11.55
N TYR A 130 -7.65 -10.85 11.81
CA TYR A 130 -7.32 -12.06 11.05
C TYR A 130 -8.03 -12.10 9.69
N GLY A 131 -7.50 -12.93 8.79
CA GLY A 131 -8.06 -13.16 7.45
C GLY A 131 -7.00 -13.22 6.36
N VAL A 132 -7.46 -13.23 5.11
CA VAL A 132 -6.59 -13.18 3.93
C VAL A 132 -6.35 -11.72 3.55
N PHE A 133 -5.09 -11.31 3.52
CA PHE A 133 -4.66 -9.97 3.11
C PHE A 133 -3.81 -10.03 1.84
N GLN A 134 -3.56 -8.87 1.25
CA GLN A 134 -2.71 -8.69 0.09
C GLN A 134 -1.76 -7.53 0.34
N PHE A 135 -0.47 -7.79 0.14
CA PHE A 135 0.53 -6.74 -0.07
C PHE A 135 0.40 -6.28 -1.51
N LYS A 136 -0.16 -5.09 -1.71
CA LYS A 136 -0.39 -4.47 -3.01
C LYS A 136 0.57 -3.31 -3.20
N VAL A 137 1.33 -3.34 -4.30
CA VAL A 137 2.17 -2.23 -4.77
C VAL A 137 1.62 -1.82 -6.13
N ASP A 138 1.11 -0.61 -6.19
CA ASP A 138 0.41 -0.03 -7.35
C ASP A 138 1.09 1.29 -7.69
N TYR A 139 2.03 1.24 -8.64
CA TYR A 139 2.82 2.39 -9.05
C TYR A 139 2.34 2.91 -10.41
N ASN A 140 1.36 3.80 -10.33
CA ASN A 140 0.85 4.55 -11.46
C ASN A 140 1.37 5.99 -11.39
N ARG A 141 2.24 6.37 -12.33
CA ARG A 141 2.76 7.74 -12.48
C ARG A 141 2.83 8.15 -13.94
N LEU A 142 2.51 9.42 -14.19
CA LEU A 142 2.57 10.03 -15.52
C LEU A 142 3.98 9.88 -16.10
N GLY A 143 4.08 9.35 -17.33
CA GLY A 143 5.35 9.08 -18.02
C GLY A 143 6.01 7.73 -17.69
N TYR A 144 5.60 7.05 -16.61
CA TYR A 144 6.15 5.75 -16.19
C TYR A 144 5.25 4.57 -16.60
N THR A 145 5.88 3.40 -16.75
CA THR A 145 5.18 2.13 -16.95
C THR A 145 4.33 1.83 -15.71
N HIS A 146 3.08 1.43 -15.89
CA HIS A 146 2.20 1.02 -14.80
C HIS A 146 2.69 -0.30 -14.22
N LEU A 147 3.17 -0.27 -12.97
CA LEU A 147 3.62 -1.46 -12.24
C LEU A 147 2.54 -1.86 -11.22
N TYR A 148 2.11 -3.11 -11.30
CA TYR A 148 1.12 -3.68 -10.39
C TYR A 148 1.64 -5.02 -9.87
N SER A 149 1.77 -5.14 -8.55
CA SER A 149 2.09 -6.38 -7.87
C SER A 149 1.14 -6.58 -6.70
N SER A 150 0.56 -7.79 -6.59
CA SER A 150 -0.22 -8.20 -5.41
C SER A 150 0.28 -9.55 -4.93
N THR A 151 0.73 -9.61 -3.67
CA THR A 151 1.14 -10.84 -2.99
C THR A 151 0.16 -11.15 -1.87
N GLN A 152 -0.59 -12.24 -2.01
CA GLN A 152 -1.57 -12.67 -1.01
C GLN A 152 -0.88 -13.36 0.17
N VAL A 153 -1.27 -13.00 1.40
CA VAL A 153 -0.75 -13.57 2.65
C VAL A 153 -1.91 -13.75 3.64
N SER A 154 -1.96 -14.91 4.30
CA SER A 154 -2.94 -15.19 5.35
C SER A 154 -2.42 -14.77 6.74
N VAL A 155 -3.18 -13.93 7.43
CA VAL A 155 -2.98 -13.59 8.84
C VAL A 155 -3.87 -14.51 9.68
N ARG A 156 -3.26 -15.49 10.34
CA ARG A 156 -3.94 -16.42 11.25
C ARG A 156 -4.03 -15.85 12.67
N PRO A 157 -5.09 -16.16 13.44
CA PRO A 157 -5.13 -15.86 14.87
C PRO A 157 -4.08 -16.67 15.65
N LEU A 158 -3.88 -16.31 16.92
CA LEU A 158 -3.06 -17.05 17.88
C LEU A 158 -3.63 -18.46 18.08
N GLN A 159 -2.75 -19.47 18.06
CA GLN A 159 -3.10 -20.84 18.44
C GLN A 159 -3.29 -20.93 19.96
N HIS A 160 -4.03 -21.93 20.44
CA HIS A 160 -4.26 -22.13 21.89
C HIS A 160 -2.94 -22.32 22.69
N THR A 161 -1.87 -22.77 22.04
CA THR A 161 -0.52 -22.92 22.61
C THR A 161 0.28 -21.62 22.69
N GLN A 162 -0.15 -20.56 21.99
CA GLN A 162 0.55 -19.29 21.85
C GLN A 162 0.02 -18.18 22.79
N TYR A 163 -1.04 -18.45 23.55
CA TYR A 163 -1.47 -17.56 24.63
C TYR A 163 -0.48 -17.57 25.79
N GLU A 164 -0.38 -16.43 26.47
CA GLU A 164 0.43 -16.29 27.67
C GLU A 164 -0.07 -17.22 28.78
N ARG A 165 0.86 -17.94 29.43
CA ARG A 165 0.58 -18.90 30.50
C ARG A 165 1.20 -18.40 31.79
N PHE A 166 0.58 -18.74 32.93
CA PHE A 166 1.02 -18.33 34.27
C PHE A 166 1.01 -16.81 34.48
N ILE A 167 -0.07 -16.16 34.03
CA ILE A 167 -0.31 -14.73 34.24
C ILE A 167 -0.35 -14.45 35.76
N PRO A 168 0.43 -13.49 36.31
CA PRO A 168 0.49 -13.27 37.76
C PRO A 168 -0.86 -12.96 38.41
N SER A 169 -1.75 -12.26 37.69
CA SER A 169 -3.13 -11.98 38.15
C SER A 169 -3.97 -13.24 38.40
N ALA A 170 -3.60 -14.38 37.81
CA ALA A 170 -4.33 -15.63 37.91
C ALA A 170 -3.85 -16.58 39.03
N TYR A 171 -2.81 -16.23 39.80
CA TYR A 171 -2.29 -17.07 40.88
C TYR A 171 -3.34 -17.56 41.90
N PRO A 172 -4.33 -16.76 42.34
CA PRO A 172 -5.37 -17.23 43.27
C PRO A 172 -6.16 -18.43 42.74
N TYR A 173 -6.43 -18.48 41.43
CA TYR A 173 -7.16 -19.59 40.80
C TYR A 173 -6.30 -20.85 40.64
N TYR A 174 -5.00 -20.69 40.40
CA TYR A 174 -4.07 -21.83 40.38
C TYR A 174 -3.93 -22.44 41.78
N ALA A 175 -3.78 -21.60 42.81
CA ALA A 175 -3.67 -22.04 44.20
C ALA A 175 -4.95 -22.75 44.70
N SER A 176 -6.14 -22.24 44.38
CA SER A 176 -7.40 -22.84 44.81
C SER A 176 -7.64 -24.24 44.21
N ALA A 177 -7.29 -24.46 42.94
CA ALA A 177 -7.38 -25.76 42.30
C ALA A 177 -6.51 -26.82 43.01
N PHE A 178 -5.24 -26.50 43.29
CA PHE A 178 -4.35 -27.39 44.05
C PHE A 178 -4.82 -27.59 45.50
N SER A 179 -5.36 -26.55 46.15
CA SER A 179 -5.94 -26.66 47.49
C SER A 179 -7.12 -27.62 47.56
N MET A 180 -7.99 -27.62 46.55
CA MET A 180 -9.14 -28.55 46.48
C MET A 180 -8.68 -30.00 46.26
N MET A 181 -7.68 -30.22 45.39
CA MET A 181 -7.09 -31.55 45.18
C MET A 181 -6.46 -32.11 46.46
N ALA A 182 -5.69 -31.29 47.18
CA ALA A 182 -5.08 -31.67 48.46
C ALA A 182 -6.15 -31.91 49.54
N GLY A 183 -7.19 -31.07 49.61
CA GLY A 183 -8.31 -31.24 50.54
C GLY A 183 -9.07 -32.55 50.34
N LEU A 184 -9.38 -32.91 49.08
CA LEU A 184 -10.04 -34.18 48.76
C LEU A 184 -9.16 -35.40 49.11
N PHE A 185 -7.85 -35.31 48.86
CA PHE A 185 -6.91 -36.38 49.23
C PHE A 185 -6.86 -36.59 50.76
N LEU A 186 -6.69 -35.51 51.53
CA LEU A 186 -6.70 -35.57 52.99
C LEU A 186 -8.04 -36.06 53.55
N PHE A 187 -9.15 -35.56 53.00
CA PHE A 187 -10.50 -36.01 53.37
C PHE A 187 -10.68 -37.52 53.13
N SER A 188 -10.25 -38.04 51.98
CA SER A 188 -10.34 -39.47 51.66
C SER A 188 -9.54 -40.33 52.64
N VAL A 189 -8.32 -39.94 53.00
CA VAL A 189 -7.48 -40.67 53.96
C VAL A 189 -8.10 -40.66 55.36
N VAL A 190 -8.55 -39.49 55.83
CA VAL A 190 -9.16 -39.34 57.17
C VAL A 190 -10.48 -40.09 57.24
N PHE A 191 -11.34 -39.97 56.24
CA PHE A 191 -12.65 -40.63 56.20
C PHE A 191 -12.51 -42.16 56.22
N LEU A 192 -11.58 -42.73 55.44
CA LEU A 192 -11.37 -44.18 55.39
C LEU A 192 -10.79 -44.75 56.69
N HIS A 193 -9.96 -43.98 57.41
CA HIS A 193 -9.32 -44.40 58.66
C HIS A 193 -10.02 -43.85 59.91
N MET A 194 -11.22 -43.26 59.77
CA MET A 194 -11.97 -42.74 60.91
C MET A 194 -12.57 -43.90 61.71
N LYS A 195 -11.99 -44.18 62.88
CA LYS A 195 -12.63 -45.07 63.85
C LYS A 195 -13.78 -44.31 64.52
N GLU A 196 -14.99 -44.84 64.47
CA GLU A 196 -16.10 -44.30 65.24
C GLU A 196 -15.80 -44.35 66.74
N LYS A 197 -16.15 -43.28 67.44
CA LYS A 197 -16.01 -43.19 68.90
C LYS A 197 -17.28 -43.77 69.51
N GLU A 198 -17.16 -44.90 70.21
CA GLU A 198 -18.31 -45.50 70.89
C GLU A 198 -18.97 -44.48 71.80
N LYS A 199 -20.31 -44.41 71.69
CA LYS A 199 -21.13 -43.49 72.45
C LYS A 199 -21.30 -44.07 73.86
N SER A 200 -20.63 -43.48 74.84
CA SER A 200 -20.94 -43.73 76.24
C SER A 200 -22.31 -43.12 76.56
N ASP A 201 -23.28 -43.98 76.87
CA ASP A 201 -24.58 -43.59 77.44
C ASP A 201 -24.44 -42.97 78.85
#